data_AF-A0A3D2N247-F1
#
_entry.id   AF-A0A3D2N247-F1
#
_cell.length_a   1.000
_cell.length_b   1.000
_cell.length_c   1.000
_cell.angle_alpha   90.00
_cell.angle_beta   90.00
_cell.angle_gamma   90.00
#
_symmetry.space_group_name_H-M   'P 1'
#
loop_
_entity.id
_entity.type
_entity.pdbx_description
1 polymer ?
#
loop_
_entity_poly.entity_id
_entity_poly.type
_entity_poly.pdbx_seq_one_letter_code
_entity_poly.pdbx_strand_id
1 'polypeptide(L)'
;MADEFVVNDAVFIKVDTAKLGEFIDKSDKMVEDFEKLKERFKSINEKILKSWEGEGADEYKYETDHILEKIGDLKAVLDQINNSTVKDIRQQFCDADAKLAESNREMANDDGSEE
;
A
#
# COMPACT_ATOMS: atom_id res chain seq x y z
N MET A 1 -45.02 -0.88 27.99
CA MET A 1 -43.58 -0.64 28.18
C MET A 1 -42.89 -1.63 27.27
N ALA A 2 -42.52 -1.18 26.07
CA ALA A 2 -41.66 -1.99 25.21
C ALA A 2 -40.25 -1.77 25.78
N ASP A 3 -39.66 -2.81 26.34
CA ASP A 3 -38.26 -2.80 26.70
C ASP A 3 -37.48 -2.58 25.41
N GLU A 4 -36.94 -1.38 25.29
CA GLU A 4 -36.00 -0.96 24.28
C GLU A 4 -34.77 -1.84 24.44
N PHE A 5 -34.64 -2.85 23.59
CA PHE A 5 -33.47 -3.71 23.54
C PHE A 5 -32.32 -2.88 22.95
N VAL A 6 -31.66 -2.09 23.79
CA VAL A 6 -30.47 -1.31 23.43
C VAL A 6 -29.33 -2.28 23.18
N VAL A 7 -29.17 -2.70 21.93
CA VAL A 7 -27.97 -3.41 21.47
C VAL A 7 -26.88 -2.36 21.24
N ASN A 8 -26.12 -2.11 22.30
CA ASN A 8 -24.70 -1.75 22.34
C ASN A 8 -24.25 -0.55 21.45
N ASP A 9 -23.67 0.49 22.08
CA ASP A 9 -23.01 1.67 21.47
C ASP A 9 -21.78 1.35 20.57
N ALA A 10 -21.63 0.11 20.11
CA ALA A 10 -20.66 -0.26 19.10
C ALA A 10 -21.15 0.24 17.73
N VAL A 11 -20.84 1.50 17.41
CA VAL A 11 -20.90 1.98 16.03
C VAL A 11 -19.94 1.12 15.21
N PHE A 12 -20.47 0.12 14.51
CA PHE A 12 -19.70 -0.65 13.54
C PHE A 12 -19.30 0.29 12.39
N ILE A 13 -18.10 0.84 12.48
CA ILE A 13 -17.50 1.59 11.39
C ILE A 13 -17.09 0.56 10.34
N LYS A 14 -17.86 0.48 9.25
CA LYS A 14 -17.52 -0.33 8.10
C LYS A 14 -16.18 0.16 7.54
N VAL A 15 -15.18 -0.72 7.51
CA VAL A 15 -13.91 -0.41 6.85
C VAL A 15 -14.15 -0.33 5.35
N ASP A 16 -13.81 0.82 4.77
CA ASP A 16 -13.90 1.05 3.34
C ASP A 16 -12.70 0.39 2.66
N THR A 17 -12.83 -0.90 2.36
CA THR A 17 -11.81 -1.69 1.69
C THR A 17 -11.53 -1.22 0.27
N ALA A 18 -12.42 -0.41 -0.33
CA ALA A 18 -12.18 0.21 -1.63
C ALA A 18 -11.11 1.30 -1.53
N LYS A 19 -11.12 2.12 -0.47
CA LYS A 19 -10.05 3.11 -0.21
C LYS A 19 -8.69 2.47 0.05
N LEU A 20 -8.66 1.31 0.70
CA LEU A 20 -7.43 0.52 0.85
C LEU A 20 -6.94 0.02 -0.51
N GLY A 21 -7.86 -0.42 -1.38
CA GLY A 21 -7.53 -0.76 -2.77
C GLY A 21 -6.96 0.41 -3.55
N GLU A 22 -7.61 1.58 -3.52
CA GLU A 22 -7.11 2.79 -4.18
C GLU A 22 -5.75 3.24 -3.66
N PHE A 23 -5.48 3.09 -2.36
CA PHE A 23 -4.18 3.39 -1.79
C PHE A 23 -3.12 2.49 -2.42
N ILE A 24 -3.37 1.17 -2.45
CA ILE A 24 -2.46 0.18 -3.03
C ILE A 24 -2.15 0.51 -4.49
N ASP A 25 -3.18 0.80 -5.30
CA ASP A 25 -3.01 1.12 -6.71
C ASP A 25 -2.20 2.42 -6.92
N LYS A 26 -2.45 3.43 -6.08
CA LYS A 26 -1.72 4.72 -6.14
C LYS A 26 -0.26 4.55 -5.77
N SER A 27 0.06 3.75 -4.75
CA SER A 27 1.45 3.51 -4.35
C SER A 27 2.20 2.65 -5.35
N ASP A 28 1.57 1.65 -5.98
CA ASP A 28 2.22 0.88 -7.05
C ASP A 28 2.60 1.79 -8.23
N LYS A 29 1.69 2.68 -8.63
CA LYS A 29 1.99 3.70 -9.64
C LYS A 29 3.10 4.66 -9.20
N MET A 30 3.10 5.06 -7.93
CA MET A 30 4.14 5.92 -7.37
C MET A 30 5.52 5.25 -7.44
N VAL A 31 5.59 3.96 -7.12
CA VAL A 31 6.83 3.15 -7.23
C VAL A 31 7.32 3.10 -8.68
N GLU A 32 6.44 2.86 -9.65
CA GLU A 32 6.82 2.89 -11.06
C GLU A 32 7.35 4.26 -11.51
N ASP A 33 6.67 5.34 -11.12
CA ASP A 33 7.07 6.69 -11.47
C ASP A 33 8.41 7.08 -10.83
N PHE A 34 8.68 6.59 -9.60
CA PHE A 34 9.97 6.74 -8.95
C PHE A 34 11.10 5.99 -9.67
N GLU A 35 10.87 4.76 -10.13
CA GLU A 35 11.88 4.02 -10.91
C GLU A 35 12.19 4.73 -12.23
N LYS A 36 11.18 5.21 -12.95
CA LYS A 36 11.39 6.00 -14.18
C LYS A 36 12.19 7.28 -13.88
N LEU A 37 11.92 7.95 -12.75
CA LEU A 37 12.68 9.13 -12.34
C LEU A 37 14.15 8.79 -12.04
N LYS A 38 14.39 7.69 -11.32
CA LYS A 38 15.74 7.18 -10.99
C LYS A 38 16.54 6.88 -12.26
N GLU A 39 15.94 6.19 -13.22
CA GLU A 39 16.59 5.89 -14.50
C GLU A 39 16.93 7.16 -15.30
N ARG A 40 16.01 8.14 -15.33
CA ARG A 40 16.26 9.43 -15.99
C ARG A 40 17.38 10.21 -15.31
N PHE A 41 17.39 10.25 -13.98
CA PHE A 41 18.45 10.91 -13.20
C PHE A 41 19.81 10.27 -13.51
N LYS A 42 19.90 8.94 -13.43
CA LYS A 42 21.11 8.18 -13.79
C LYS A 42 21.58 8.51 -15.21
N SER A 43 20.67 8.45 -16.19
CA SER A 43 21.00 8.70 -17.60
C SER A 43 21.52 10.13 -17.85
N ILE A 44 20.96 11.12 -17.18
CA ILE A 44 21.41 12.52 -17.28
C ILE A 44 22.83 12.65 -16.71
N ASN A 45 23.08 12.10 -15.52
CA ASN A 45 24.37 12.21 -14.85
C ASN A 45 25.47 11.47 -15.63
N GLU A 46 25.18 10.29 -16.17
CA GLU A 46 26.10 9.56 -17.06
C GLU A 46 26.47 10.36 -18.31
N LYS A 47 25.54 11.13 -18.88
CA LYS A 47 25.82 11.99 -20.04
C LYS A 47 26.73 13.16 -19.68
N ILE A 48 26.53 13.76 -18.50
CA ILE A 48 27.36 14.87 -18.01
C ILE A 48 28.78 14.36 -17.75
N LEU A 49 28.93 13.26 -17.03
CA LEU A 49 30.23 12.67 -16.68
C LEU A 49 31.02 12.13 -17.88
N LYS A 50 30.35 11.82 -19.00
CA LYS A 50 31.04 11.45 -20.26
C LYS A 50 31.81 12.61 -20.90
N SER A 51 31.47 13.85 -20.58
CA SER A 51 32.07 15.04 -21.19
C SER A 51 32.79 15.92 -20.17
N TRP A 52 32.85 15.49 -18.91
CA TRP A 52 33.47 16.23 -17.82
C TRP A 52 34.35 15.31 -16.99
N GLU A 53 35.63 15.63 -16.92
CA GLU A 53 36.66 14.90 -16.18
C GLU A 53 37.37 15.82 -15.17
N GLY A 54 38.00 15.24 -14.16
CA GLY A 54 38.75 15.94 -13.11
C GLY A 54 38.06 15.87 -11.73
N GLU A 55 38.71 16.46 -10.72
CA GLU A 55 38.29 16.36 -9.31
C GLU A 55 36.82 16.77 -9.07
N GLY A 56 36.34 17.81 -9.75
CA GLY A 56 34.94 18.22 -9.65
C GLY A 56 33.94 17.20 -10.24
N ALA A 57 34.36 16.44 -11.26
CA ALA A 57 33.54 15.35 -11.81
C ALA A 57 33.48 14.15 -10.85
N ASP A 58 34.57 13.88 -10.12
CA ASP A 58 34.61 12.82 -9.11
C ASP A 58 33.71 13.15 -7.91
N GLU A 59 33.76 14.38 -7.40
CA GLU A 59 32.85 14.86 -6.34
C GLU A 59 31.39 14.83 -6.80
N TYR A 60 31.12 15.31 -8.01
CA TYR A 60 29.77 15.26 -8.58
C TYR A 60 29.26 13.82 -8.67
N LYS A 61 30.09 12.89 -9.17
CA LYS A 61 29.74 11.48 -9.24
C LYS A 61 29.39 10.92 -7.87
N TYR A 62 30.24 11.19 -6.86
CA TYR A 62 30.00 10.75 -5.48
C TYR A 62 28.62 11.20 -4.97
N GLU A 63 28.28 12.47 -5.14
CA GLU A 63 26.97 12.99 -4.73
C GLU A 63 25.82 12.34 -5.51
N THR A 64 25.97 12.16 -6.83
CA THR A 64 24.93 11.53 -7.64
C THR A 64 24.71 10.05 -7.31
N ASP A 65 25.77 9.31 -6.99
CA ASP A 65 25.69 7.91 -6.58
C ASP A 65 24.99 7.80 -5.20
N HIS A 66 25.33 8.69 -4.27
CA HIS A 66 24.69 8.74 -2.95
C HIS A 66 23.20 9.15 -3.02
N ILE A 67 22.81 10.03 -3.95
CA ILE A 67 21.39 10.33 -4.22
C ILE A 67 20.68 9.08 -4.76
N LEU A 68 21.29 8.35 -5.70
CA LEU A 68 20.72 7.13 -6.27
C LEU A 68 20.53 6.01 -5.22
N GLU A 69 21.45 5.90 -4.26
CA GLU A 69 21.36 4.99 -3.12
C GLU A 69 20.15 5.33 -2.24
N LYS A 70 20.04 6.59 -1.79
CA LYS A 70 18.91 7.06 -0.97
C LYS A 70 17.54 6.88 -1.63
N ILE A 71 17.47 7.06 -2.95
CA ILE A 71 16.24 6.82 -3.72
C ILE A 71 15.88 5.32 -3.69
N GLY A 72 16.87 4.43 -3.74
CA GLY A 72 16.67 2.99 -3.61
C GLY A 72 16.03 2.58 -2.28
N ASP A 73 16.50 3.16 -1.17
CA ASP A 73 15.95 2.90 0.16
C ASP A 73 14.48 3.32 0.28
N LEU A 74 14.13 4.46 -0.32
CA LEU A 74 12.78 5.01 -0.26
C LEU A 74 11.77 4.14 -1.02
N LYS A 75 12.20 3.54 -2.14
CA LYS A 75 11.41 2.53 -2.86
C LYS A 75 11.18 1.29 -1.99
N ALA A 76 12.21 0.76 -1.35
CA ALA A 76 12.08 -0.45 -0.52
C ALA A 76 11.06 -0.27 0.62
N VAL A 77 11.05 0.91 1.24
CA VAL A 77 10.06 1.27 2.28
C VAL A 77 8.64 1.33 1.71
N LEU A 78 8.45 1.96 0.55
CA LEU A 78 7.13 2.04 -0.11
C LEU A 78 6.63 0.64 -0.53
N ASP A 79 7.51 -0.18 -1.10
CA ASP A 79 7.19 -1.56 -1.48
C ASP A 79 6.80 -2.40 -0.25
N GLN A 80 7.50 -2.25 0.87
CA GLN A 80 7.20 -2.96 2.11
C GLN A 80 5.82 -2.55 2.67
N ILE A 81 5.57 -1.25 2.82
CA ILE A 81 4.27 -0.75 3.32
C ILE A 81 3.13 -1.29 2.45
N ASN A 82 3.30 -1.26 1.13
CA ASN A 82 2.24 -1.61 0.21
C ASN A 82 1.99 -3.12 0.11
N ASN A 83 3.07 -3.89 -0.09
CA ASN A 83 2.97 -5.33 -0.35
C ASN A 83 2.88 -6.21 0.89
N SER A 84 3.29 -5.73 2.07
CA SER A 84 3.00 -6.43 3.33
C SER A 84 1.82 -5.77 4.03
N THR A 85 2.00 -4.58 4.60
CA THR A 85 1.10 -4.10 5.65
C THR A 85 -0.30 -3.77 5.13
N VAL A 86 -0.42 -2.99 4.06
CA VAL A 86 -1.74 -2.55 3.58
C VAL A 86 -2.50 -3.67 2.88
N LYS A 87 -1.79 -4.51 2.11
CA LYS A 87 -2.38 -5.69 1.45
C LYS A 87 -2.87 -6.72 2.46
N ASP A 88 -2.09 -7.00 3.50
CA ASP A 88 -2.48 -7.94 4.57
C ASP A 88 -3.70 -7.42 5.34
N ILE A 89 -3.71 -6.13 5.70
CA ILE A 89 -4.86 -5.51 6.38
C ILE A 89 -6.12 -5.62 5.51
N ARG A 90 -6.02 -5.31 4.22
CA ARG A 90 -7.15 -5.44 3.29
C ARG A 90 -7.65 -6.88 3.21
N GLN A 91 -6.75 -7.86 3.11
CA GLN A 91 -7.13 -9.27 3.05
C GLN A 91 -7.82 -9.72 4.33
N GLN A 92 -7.32 -9.33 5.51
CA GLN A 92 -7.92 -9.67 6.79
C GLN A 92 -9.35 -9.14 6.91
N PHE A 93 -9.61 -7.90 6.45
CA PHE A 93 -10.97 -7.36 6.42
C PHE A 93 -11.88 -8.12 5.45
N CYS A 94 -11.38 -8.47 4.26
CA CYS A 94 -12.16 -9.27 3.30
C CYS A 94 -12.49 -10.68 3.85
N ASP A 95 -11.54 -11.32 4.52
CA ASP A 95 -11.74 -12.65 5.13
C ASP A 95 -12.73 -12.59 6.30
N ALA A 96 -12.68 -11.52 7.10
CA ALA A 96 -13.64 -11.29 8.17
C ALA A 96 -15.05 -11.07 7.61
N ASP A 97 -15.20 -10.23 6.58
CA ASP A 97 -16.49 -10.01 5.90
C ASP A 97 -17.06 -11.30 5.30
N ALA A 98 -16.21 -12.13 4.69
CA ALA A 98 -16.62 -13.42 4.13
C ALA A 98 -17.15 -14.39 5.20
N LYS A 99 -16.43 -14.50 6.33
CA LYS A 99 -16.85 -15.35 7.47
C LYS A 99 -18.13 -14.87 8.11
N LEU A 100 -18.30 -13.55 8.27
CA LEU A 100 -19.55 -12.98 8.78
C LEU A 100 -20.72 -13.25 7.83
N ALA A 101 -20.51 -13.12 6.52
CA ALA A 101 -21.54 -13.40 5.52
C ALA A 101 -21.91 -14.90 5.45
N GLU A 102 -20.96 -15.79 5.71
CA GLU A 102 -21.21 -17.24 5.84
C GLU A 102 -22.01 -17.55 7.10
N SER A 103 -21.57 -17.07 8.26
CA SER A 103 -22.28 -17.26 9.53
C SER A 103 -23.71 -16.71 9.50
N ASN A 104 -23.92 -15.53 8.91
CA ASN A 104 -25.26 -14.97 8.74
C ASN A 104 -26.17 -15.84 7.85
N ARG A 105 -25.61 -16.50 6.83
CA ARG A 105 -26.36 -17.42 5.96
C ARG A 105 -26.67 -18.74 6.66
N GLU A 106 -25.75 -19.27 7.44
CA GLU A 106 -25.98 -20.47 8.25
C GLU A 106 -27.08 -20.24 9.29
N MET A 107 -27.01 -19.14 10.05
CA MET A 107 -28.04 -18.79 11.03
C MET A 107 -29.42 -18.58 10.37
N ALA A 108 -29.48 -17.90 9.22
CA ALA A 108 -30.74 -17.70 8.50
C ALA A 108 -31.36 -19.01 7.95
N ASN A 109 -30.53 -20.02 7.68
CA ASN A 109 -30.99 -21.32 7.21
C ASN A 109 -31.37 -22.27 8.36
N ASP A 110 -30.78 -22.10 9.54
CA ASP A 110 -31.10 -22.87 10.76
C ASP A 110 -32.45 -22.43 11.36
N ASP A 111 -32.71 -21.12 11.40
CA ASP A 111 -33.98 -20.51 11.88
C ASP A 111 -35.19 -20.81 10.95
N GLY A 112 -34.93 -21.27 9.72
CA GLY A 112 -35.96 -21.70 8.75
C GLY A 112 -36.26 -23.21 8.78
N SER A 113 -35.66 -23.95 9.72
CA SER A 113 -35.81 -25.41 9.84
C SER A 113 -36.71 -25.86 11.00
N GLU A 114 -37.22 -24.91 11.80
CA GLU A 114 -38.28 -25.14 12.80
C GLU A 114 -39.66 -24.72 12.23
N GLU A 115 -40.19 -25.47 11.26
CA GLU A 115 -41.64 -25.55 10.95
C GLU A 115 -42.13 -27.00 10.96
#